data_AF-A0A525PQQ1-F1
#
_entry.id   AF-A0A525PQQ1-F1
#
_cell.length_a   1.000
_cell.length_b   1.000
_cell.length_c   1.000
_cell.angle_alpha   90.00
_cell.angle_beta   90.00
_cell.angle_gamma   90.00
#
_symmetry.space_group_name_H-M   'P 1'
#
loop_
_entity.id
_entity.type
_entity.pdbx_description
1 polymer ?
#
loop_
_entity_poly.entity_id
_entity_poly.type
_entity_poly.pdbx_seq_one_letter_code
_entity_poly.pdbx_strand_id
1 'polypeptide(L)' 'MMKDEAPFLLEWYAHHLAVGFTKILVYTNDCSDGTDDMLIRLEELGLGYHRRNDIPEG' A
#
# COMPACT_ATOMS: atom_id res chain seq x y z
N MET A 1 -5.26 -4.60 5.00
CA MET A 1 -5.25 -3.30 5.70
C MET A 1 -3.87 -3.17 6.32
N MET A 2 -3.16 -2.09 6.02
CA MET A 2 -1.76 -1.88 6.37
C MET A 2 -1.62 -0.64 7.26
N LYS A 3 -0.68 -0.66 8.20
CA LYS A 3 -0.38 0.47 9.07
C LYS A 3 1.10 0.44 9.43
N ASP A 4 1.82 1.51 9.10
CA ASP A 4 3.23 1.71 9.46
C ASP A 4 4.17 0.54 9.09
N GLU A 5 4.15 0.11 7.83
CA GLU A 5 4.90 -1.03 7.29
C GLU A 5 5.98 -0.61 6.26
N ALA A 6 6.38 0.67 6.22
CA ALA A 6 7.25 1.21 5.18
C ALA A 6 8.55 0.42 4.97
N PRO A 7 9.25 -0.07 6.02
CA PRO A 7 10.48 -0.85 5.84
C PRO A 7 10.30 -2.16 5.07
N PHE A 8 9.11 -2.77 5.09
CA PHE A 8 8.83 -4.09 4.52
C PHE A 8 7.97 -4.03 3.26
N LEU A 9 7.34 -2.89 2.99
CA LEU A 9 6.36 -2.72 1.92
C LEU A 9 6.90 -3.14 0.55
N LEU A 10 8.07 -2.69 0.14
CA LEU A 10 8.59 -2.98 -1.21
C LEU A 10 8.98 -4.44 -1.39
N GLU A 11 9.51 -5.09 -0.34
CA GLU A 11 9.80 -6.52 -0.37
C GLU A 11 8.50 -7.32 -0.54
N TRP A 12 7.49 -7.01 0.29
CA TRP A 12 6.18 -7.62 0.20
C TRP A 12 5.57 -7.43 -1.19
N TYR A 13 5.68 -6.22 -1.75
CA TYR A 13 5.15 -5.90 -3.08
C TYR A 13 5.84 -6.70 -4.18
N ALA A 14 7.17 -6.69 -4.18
CA ALA A 14 7.99 -7.43 -5.15
C ALA A 14 7.74 -8.94 -5.09
N HIS A 15 7.55 -9.49 -3.89
CA HIS A 15 7.19 -10.89 -3.70
C HIS A 15 5.88 -11.23 -4.42
N HIS A 16 4.83 -10.42 -4.26
CA HIS A 16 3.55 -10.68 -4.92
C HIS A 16 3.66 -10.56 -6.45
N LEU A 17 4.40 -9.57 -6.94
CA LEU A 17 4.68 -9.48 -8.38
C LEU A 17 5.42 -10.72 -8.90
N ALA A 18 6.43 -11.21 -8.18
CA ALA A 18 7.22 -12.38 -8.57
C ALA A 18 6.39 -13.67 -8.58
N VAL A 19 5.42 -13.80 -7.67
CA VAL A 19 4.48 -14.94 -7.61
C VAL A 19 3.44 -14.87 -8.73
N GLY A 20 3.27 -13.72 -9.39
CA GLY A 20 2.40 -13.54 -10.55
C GLY A 20 1.14 -12.72 -10.30
N PHE A 21 1.04 -12.01 -9.17
CA PHE A 21 -0.04 -11.05 -8.96
C PHE A 21 0.13 -9.85 -9.89
N THR A 22 -0.97 -9.43 -10.52
CA THR A 22 -0.97 -8.34 -11.52
C THR A 22 -1.79 -7.13 -11.08
N LYS A 23 -2.59 -7.26 -10.02
CA LYS A 23 -3.39 -6.18 -9.44
C LYS A 23 -3.29 -6.27 -7.93
N ILE A 24 -2.65 -5.28 -7.32
CA ILE A 24 -2.49 -5.18 -5.87
C ILE A 24 -3.29 -3.96 -5.42
N LEU A 25 -4.27 -4.17 -4.53
CA LEU A 25 -5.07 -3.12 -3.90
C LEU A 25 -4.77 -3.11 -2.41
N VAL A 26 -4.31 -1.97 -1.89
CA VAL A 26 -3.94 -1.81 -0.49
C VAL A 26 -4.80 -0.73 0.15
N TYR A 27 -5.34 -1.04 1.32
CA TYR A 27 -5.96 -0.07 2.21
C TYR A 27 -5.02 0.25 3.38
N THR A 28 -4.88 1.53 3.72
CA THR A 28 -4.05 1.99 4.84
C THR A 28 -4.86 2.66 5.95
N ASN A 29 -4.33 2.63 7.17
CA ASN A 29 -4.91 3.29 8.35
C ASN A 29 -3.91 4.27 8.97
N ASP A 30 -4.09 5.57 8.76
CA ASP A 30 -3.37 6.66 9.44
C ASP A 30 -1.88 6.36 9.63
N CYS A 31 -1.17 6.14 8.53
CA CYS A 31 0.26 5.84 8.57
C CYS A 31 1.05 7.13 8.84
N SER A 32 2.13 7.00 9.60
CA SER A 32 3.03 8.09 10.01
C SER A 32 4.49 7.85 9.59
N ASP A 33 4.79 6.66 9.06
CA ASP A 33 6.13 6.23 8.67
C ASP A 33 6.45 6.37 7.17
N GLY A 34 5.52 6.94 6.39
CA GLY A 34 5.63 7.06 4.92
C GLY A 34 5.06 5.89 4.11
N THR A 35 4.44 4.88 4.75
CA THR A 35 3.74 3.78 4.05
C THR A 35 2.74 4.29 3.01
N ASP A 36 1.96 5.32 3.37
CA ASP A 36 0.99 5.94 2.46
C ASP A 36 1.67 6.52 1.22
N ASP A 37 2.72 7.31 1.41
CA ASP A 37 3.42 7.99 0.31
C ASP A 37 4.03 6.99 -0.67
N MET A 38 4.56 5.88 -0.16
CA MET A 38 5.07 4.80 -0.98
C MET A 38 3.97 4.10 -1.78
N LEU A 39 2.80 3.85 -1.18
CA LEU A 39 1.68 3.22 -1.87
C LEU A 39 1.03 4.13 -2.91
N ILE A 40 0.92 5.44 -2.62
CA ILE A 40 0.50 6.46 -3.59
C ILE A 40 1.47 6.46 -4.77
N ARG A 41 2.79 6.43 -4.51
CA ARG A 41 3.79 6.41 -5.57
C ARG A 41 3.71 5.15 -6.44
N LEU A 42 3.40 3.99 -5.84
CA LEU A 42 3.20 2.74 -6.59
C LEU A 42 1.95 2.80 -7.48
N GLU A 43 0.87 3.46 -7.03
CA GLU A 43 -0.32 3.71 -7.86
C GLU A 43 -0.03 4.66 -9.03
N GLU A 44 0.71 5.75 -8.81
CA GLU A 44 1.14 6.67 -9.88
C GLU A 44 2.01 5.98 -10.95
N LEU A 45 2.78 4.97 -10.56
CA LEU A 45 3.58 4.15 -11.47
C LEU A 45 2.74 3.09 -12.21
N GLY A 46 1.44 3.01 -11.92
CA GLY A 46 0.53 2.01 -12.49
C GLY A 46 0.77 0.59 -11.99
N LEU A 47 1.49 0.44 -10.88
CA LEU A 47 1.84 -0.88 -10.34
C LEU A 47 0.73 -1.46 -9.47
N GLY A 48 -0.16 -0.64 -8.91
CA GLY A 48 -1.23 -1.05 -8.00
C GLY A 48 -2.23 0.06 -7.70
N TYR A 49 -3.00 -0.11 -6.64
CA TYR A 49 -4.05 0.82 -6.20
C TYR A 49 -3.98 1.02 -4.69
N HIS A 50 -4.08 2.27 -4.25
CA HIS A 50 -4.04 2.65 -2.83
C HIS A 50 -5.33 3.36 -2.41
N ARG A 51 -5.91 2.97 -1.27
CA ARG A 51 -7.05 3.66 -0.69
C ARG A 51 -6.80 3.92 0.78
N ARG A 52 -7.06 5.13 1.25
CA ARG A 52 -7.12 5.43 2.68
C ARG A 52 -8.41 4.85 3.23
N ASN A 53 -8.33 4.19 4.39
CA ASN A 53 -9.49 3.72 5.09
C ASN A 53 -9.94 4.77 6.11
N ASP A 54 -10.75 5.73 5.63
CA ASP A 54 -11.32 6.79 6.46
C ASP A 54 -12.53 6.23 7.22
N ILE A 55 -12.39 6.08 8.54
CA ILE A 55 -13.48 5.59 9.40
C ILE A 55 -14.29 6.81 9.88
N PRO A 56 -15.60 6.90 9.59
CA PRO A 56 -16.44 8.00 10.08
C PRO A 56 -16.50 8.01 11.61
N GLU A 57 -16.56 9.20 12.22
CA GLU A 57 -16.91 9.33 13.64
C GLU A 57 -18.34 8.84 13.87
N GLY A 58 -18.52 8.03 14.93
CA GLY A 58 -19.81 7.48 15.36
C GLY A 58 -20.56 8.37 16.33
#